data_AF-A0A6V8KM96-F1
#
_entry.id   AF-A0A6V8KM96-F1
#
_cell.length_a   1.000
_cell.length_b   1.000
_cell.length_c   1.000
_cell.angle_alpha   90.00
_cell.angle_beta   90.00
_cell.angle_gamma   90.00
#
_symmetry.space_group_name_H-M   'P 1'
#
loop_
_entity.id
_entity.type
_entity.pdbx_description
1 polymer ?
#
loop_
_entity_poly.entity_id
_entity_poly.type
_entity_poly.pdbx_seq_one_letter_code
_entity_poly.pdbx_strand_id
1 'polypeptide(L)' 'MTNPTPATRQIEISDEAYDVLARTAASRDTDINGALLYLLEVPAVAAAPQDRDEDDD' A
#
# COMPACT_ATOMS: atom_id res chain seq x y z
N MET A 1 1.06 17.71 -31.01
CA MET A 1 0.89 17.56 -29.55
C MET A 1 1.70 16.36 -29.12
N THR A 2 2.79 16.57 -28.37
CA THR A 2 3.53 15.46 -27.76
C THR A 2 2.82 15.10 -26.45
N ASN A 3 2.18 13.95 -26.40
CA ASN A 3 1.70 13.40 -25.14
C ASN A 3 2.93 13.14 -24.26
N PRO A 4 3.03 13.70 -23.05
CA PRO A 4 4.15 13.38 -22.16
C PRO A 4 4.06 11.89 -21.84
N THR A 5 5.12 11.15 -22.16
CA THR A 5 5.25 9.75 -21.75
C THR A 5 5.20 9.72 -20.22
N PRO A 6 4.40 8.83 -19.60
CA PRO A 6 4.38 8.69 -18.15
C PRO A 6 5.80 8.44 -17.64
N ALA A 7 6.30 9.34 -16.80
CA ALA A 7 7.64 9.20 -16.24
C ALA A 7 7.60 8.21 -15.08
N THR A 8 8.25 7.05 -15.24
CA THR A 8 8.51 6.12 -14.14
C THR A 8 9.53 6.74 -13.20
N ARG A 9 9.22 6.79 -11.90
CA ARG A 9 10.13 7.23 -10.86
C ARG A 9 10.46 6.05 -9.95
N GLN A 10 11.73 5.95 -9.57
CA GLN A 10 12.13 5.03 -8.50
C GLN A 10 11.93 5.73 -7.16
N ILE A 11 11.35 5.01 -6.21
CA ILE A 11 11.17 5.46 -4.84
C ILE A 11 11.71 4.38 -3.91
N GLU A 12 12.34 4.80 -2.83
CA GLU A 12 12.72 3.92 -1.73
C GLU A 12 11.59 3.94 -0.69
N ILE A 13 11.22 2.77 -0.20
CA ILE A 13 10.20 2.59 0.84
C ILE A 13 10.73 1.63 1.90
N SER A 14 10.15 1.66 3.10
CA SER A 14 10.48 0.69 4.13
C SER A 14 10.02 -0.72 3.75
N ASP A 15 10.68 -1.74 4.31
CA ASP A 15 10.30 -3.14 4.12
C ASP A 15 8.85 -3.40 4.55
N GLU A 16 8.41 -2.80 5.66
CA GLU A 16 7.02 -2.91 6.14
C GLU A 16 6.00 -2.35 5.13
N ALA A 17 6.30 -1.21 4.50
CA ALA A 17 5.44 -0.64 3.48
C ALA A 17 5.41 -1.51 2.22
N TYR A 18 6.56 -2.09 1.86
CA TYR A 18 6.65 -3.03 0.75
C TYR A 18 5.81 -4.29 1.01
N ASP A 19 5.84 -4.86 2.22
CA ASP A 19 5.04 -6.03 2.58
C ASP A 19 3.54 -5.77 2.45
N VAL A 20 3.07 -4.60 2.89
CA VAL A 20 1.66 -4.19 2.72
C VAL A 20 1.30 -4.10 1.24
N LEU A 21 2.17 -3.50 0.42
CA LEU A 21 1.94 -3.38 -1.03
C LEU A 21 1.94 -4.75 -1.71
N ALA A 22 2.90 -5.63 -1.40
CA ALA A 22 3.02 -6.96 -1.96
C ALA A 22 1.81 -7.84 -1.61
N ARG A 23 1.35 -7.80 -0.34
CA ARG A 23 0.14 -8.51 0.10
C ARG A 23 -1.10 -8.00 -0.62
N THR A 24 -1.21 -6.68 -0.78
CA THR A 24 -2.34 -6.04 -1.49
C THR A 24 -2.34 -6.45 -2.96
N ALA A 25 -1.18 -6.38 -3.62
CA ALA A 25 -0.97 -6.79 -5.01
C ALA A 25 -1.41 -8.24 -5.25
N ALA A 26 -0.96 -9.17 -4.40
CA ALA A 26 -1.36 -10.57 -4.47
C ALA A 26 -2.87 -10.76 -4.26
N SER A 27 -3.48 -10.05 -3.30
CA SER A 27 -4.93 -10.17 -3.03
C SER A 27 -5.82 -9.63 -4.16
N ARG A 28 -5.28 -8.70 -4.95
CA ARG A 28 -6.00 -7.96 -6.01
C ARG A 28 -5.63 -8.43 -7.41
N ASP A 29 -4.75 -9.41 -7.52
CA ASP A 29 -4.18 -9.90 -8.79
C ASP A 29 -3.65 -8.74 -9.65
N THR A 30 -2.85 -7.87 -9.03
CA THR A 30 -2.30 -6.67 -9.67
C THR A 30 -0.82 -6.50 -9.32
N ASP A 31 -0.14 -5.54 -9.95
CA ASP A 31 1.25 -5.23 -9.63
C ASP A 31 1.37 -4.22 -8.46
N ILE A 32 2.60 -3.92 -8.05
CA ILE A 32 2.86 -2.98 -6.94
C ILE A 32 2.29 -1.58 -7.23
N ASN A 33 2.30 -1.13 -8.49
CA ASN A 33 1.74 0.18 -8.84
C ASN A 33 0.21 0.17 -8.76
N GLY A 34 -0.43 -0.90 -9.21
CA GLY A 34 -1.87 -1.10 -9.08
C GLY A 34 -2.30 -1.20 -7.62
N ALA A 35 -1.52 -1.88 -6.78
CA ALA A 35 -1.73 -1.93 -5.34
C ALA A 35 -1.60 -0.54 -4.69
N LEU A 36 -0.59 0.24 -5.07
CA LEU A 36 -0.41 1.60 -4.60
C LEU A 36 -1.58 2.51 -5.00
N LEU A 37 -1.99 2.47 -6.27
CA LEU A 37 -3.15 3.24 -6.76
C LEU A 37 -4.43 2.86 -6.00
N TYR A 38 -4.66 1.56 -5.81
CA TYR A 38 -5.79 1.07 -5.03
C TYR A 38 -5.79 1.63 -3.60
N LEU A 39 -4.65 1.59 -2.90
CA LEU A 39 -4.55 2.13 -1.54
C LEU A 39 -4.71 3.65 -1.47
N LEU A 40 -4.36 4.38 -2.54
CA LEU A 40 -4.58 5.83 -2.63
C LEU A 40 -6.04 6.19 -2.92
N GLU A 41 -6.76 5.35 -3.67
CA GLU A 41 -8.17 5.56 -4.03
C GLU A 41 -9.14 5.12 -2.93
N VAL A 42 -8.75 4.13 -2.11
CA VAL A 42 -9.58 3.64 -1.01
C VAL A 42 -9.53 4.66 0.14
N PRO A 43 -10.68 5.18 0.60
CA PRO A 43 -10.69 6.01 1.80
C PRO A 43 -10.08 5.21 2.95
N ALA A 44 -9.03 5.76 3.56
CA ALA A 44 -8.35 5.13 4.67
C ALA A 44 -9.37 4.79 5.76
N VAL A 45 -9.76 3.51 5.83
CA VAL A 45 -10.50 3.00 6.97
C VAL A 45 -9.54 3.13 8.13
N ALA A 46 -9.88 4.01 9.08
CA ALA A 46 -9.09 4.20 10.28
C ALA A 46 -8.77 2.81 10.84
N ALA A 47 -7.47 2.49 10.90
CA ALA A 47 -7.04 1.24 11.51
C ALA A 47 -7.66 1.21 12.91
N ALA A 48 -8.53 0.23 13.16
CA ALA A 48 -9.02 0.01 14.51
C ALA A 48 -7.77 -0.10 15.41
N PRO A 49 -7.73 0.61 16.55
CA PRO A 49 -6.63 0.44 17.49
C PRO A 49 -6.49 -1.07 17.73
N GLN A 50 -5.28 -1.59 17.54
CA GLN A 50 -4.98 -2.92 18.04
C GLN A 50 -5.16 -2.81 19.54
N ASP A 51 -6.28 -3.33 20.06
CA ASP A 51 -6.45 -3.58 21.48
C ASP A 51 -5.28 -4.49 21.85
N ARG A 52 -4.23 -3.87 22.44
CA ARG A 52 -3.24 -4.61 23.19
C ARG A 52 -3.99 -5.07 24.43
N ASP A 53 -4.60 -6.24 24.34
CA ASP A 53 -4.89 -7.04 25.52
C ASP A 53 -3.53 -7.45 26.09
N GLU A 54 -2.92 -6.53 26.82
CA GLU A 54 -1.80 -6.78 27.71
C GLU A 54 -2.43 -7.37 28.97
N ASP A 55 -2.71 -8.68 28.92
CA ASP A 55 -2.94 -9.49 30.11
C ASP A 55 -1.65 -9.45 30.94
N ASP A 56 -1.65 -8.70 32.04
CA ASP A 56 -0.65 -8.83 33.11
C ASP A 56 -1.38 -8.85 34.47
N ASP A 57 -1.15 -9.93 35.20
CA ASP A 57 -1.76 -10.37 36.47
C ASP A 57 -1.03 -9.75 37.68
#